data_AF-A0A0B6RW29-F1
#
_entry.id   AF-A0A0B6RW29-F1
#
_cell.length_a   1.000
_cell.length_b   1.000
_cell.length_c   1.000
_cell.angle_alpha   90.00
_cell.angle_beta   90.00
_cell.angle_gamma   90.00
#
_symmetry.space_group_name_H-M   'P 1'
#
loop_
_entity.id
_entity.type
_entity.pdbx_description
1 polymer ?
#
loop_
_entity_poly.entity_id
_entity_poly.type
_entity_poly.pdbx_seq_one_letter_code
_entity_poly.pdbx_strand_id
1 'polypeptide(L)'
;MDHPHFIDPRVAKGRARIISEATSQFTFLRVFDGTIKRISKQWQPGMSGRKAFRYMERVLKPELDRHLIPFPLIRLGEMTLYCGLFEQRGATGGLDFFFFVCSSAVRPEDGLMYRIEVSQHAMQRIIERTGRTGEDEIRARLYTAMANIYWLQPWIYRDKWLQLGLVCEEGVFVGEVQDDCYSIRTFIPAIDNGRPSRWRDLHADLWPRIQRRLPLDKTYEADQGAIGDWYFFADGLTRRHSFLLRPYVPGHDYLAAAWASRPV
;
A
#
# COMPACT_ATOMS: atom_id res chain seq x y z
N MET A 1 -11.85 14.27 -24.08
CA MET A 1 -11.62 13.95 -22.66
C MET A 1 -12.97 13.68 -22.06
N ASP A 2 -13.30 12.42 -21.83
CA ASP A 2 -14.56 12.03 -21.19
C ASP A 2 -14.57 12.60 -19.77
N HIS A 3 -15.67 13.27 -19.42
CA HIS A 3 -15.88 13.70 -18.05
C HIS A 3 -15.84 12.47 -17.14
N PRO A 4 -15.17 12.52 -15.97
CA PRO A 4 -15.21 11.41 -15.03
C PRO A 4 -16.68 11.15 -14.67
N HIS A 5 -17.18 9.98 -15.09
CA HIS A 5 -18.54 9.55 -14.77
C HIS A 5 -18.61 9.27 -13.27
N PHE A 6 -19.11 10.23 -12.50
CA PHE A 6 -19.38 10.02 -11.09
C PHE A 6 -20.45 8.94 -10.94
N ILE A 7 -20.17 7.92 -10.12
CA ILE A 7 -21.15 6.91 -9.74
C ILE A 7 -21.96 7.44 -8.55
N ASP A 8 -23.26 7.14 -8.53
CA ASP A 8 -24.12 7.44 -7.38
C ASP A 8 -23.47 6.89 -6.09
N PRO A 9 -23.31 7.71 -5.02
CA PRO A 9 -22.64 7.29 -3.80
C PRO A 9 -23.24 6.05 -3.14
N ARG A 10 -24.54 5.80 -3.29
CA ARG A 10 -25.22 4.60 -2.76
C ARG A 10 -24.80 3.36 -3.52
N VAL A 11 -24.69 3.46 -4.84
CA VAL A 11 -24.16 2.39 -5.70
C VAL A 11 -22.70 2.11 -5.34
N ALA A 12 -21.87 3.16 -5.21
CA ALA A 12 -20.47 3.02 -4.82
C ALA A 12 -20.32 2.35 -3.44
N LYS A 13 -21.15 2.74 -2.45
CA LYS A 13 -21.17 2.14 -1.11
C LYS A 13 -21.55 0.66 -1.16
N GLY A 14 -22.58 0.31 -1.94
CA GLY A 14 -23.02 -1.06 -2.13
C GLY A 14 -21.93 -1.94 -2.78
N ARG A 15 -21.25 -1.42 -3.80
CA ARG A 15 -20.12 -2.10 -4.46
C ARG A 15 -18.93 -2.28 -3.52
N ALA A 16 -18.53 -1.24 -2.80
CA ALA A 16 -17.46 -1.33 -1.81
C ALA A 16 -17.74 -2.39 -0.75
N ARG A 17 -19.00 -2.48 -0.30
CA ARG A 17 -19.46 -3.51 0.63
C ARG A 17 -19.32 -4.92 0.03
N ILE A 18 -19.82 -5.13 -1.18
CA ILE A 18 -19.77 -6.43 -1.86
C ILE A 18 -18.32 -6.91 -2.01
N ILE A 19 -17.41 -6.05 -2.47
CA ILE A 19 -15.98 -6.39 -2.63
C ILE A 19 -15.36 -6.78 -1.28
N SER A 20 -15.67 -6.03 -0.22
CA SER A 20 -15.22 -6.34 1.14
C SER A 20 -15.76 -7.69 1.62
N GLU A 21 -17.06 -7.95 1.44
CA GLU A 21 -17.72 -9.18 1.88
C GLU A 21 -17.30 -10.42 1.08
N ALA A 22 -17.00 -10.26 -0.21
CA ALA A 22 -16.48 -11.33 -1.08
C ALA A 22 -15.01 -11.68 -0.77
N THR A 23 -14.28 -10.78 -0.11
CA THR A 23 -12.91 -11.06 0.32
C THR A 23 -12.92 -12.00 1.51
N SER A 24 -12.07 -13.03 1.46
CA SER A 24 -11.95 -13.98 2.56
C SER A 24 -11.49 -13.28 3.84
N GLN A 25 -12.19 -13.53 4.94
CA GLN A 25 -11.71 -13.16 6.27
C GLN A 25 -10.80 -14.28 6.76
N PHE A 26 -9.52 -14.18 6.43
CA PHE A 26 -8.53 -15.15 6.90
C PHE A 26 -8.02 -14.76 8.29
N THR A 27 -7.54 -15.73 9.06
CA THR A 27 -6.80 -15.44 10.30
C THR A 27 -5.33 -15.14 10.02
N PHE A 28 -5.06 -14.44 8.91
CA PHE A 28 -3.71 -14.22 8.39
C PHE A 28 -2.81 -13.65 9.49
N LEU A 29 -3.24 -12.62 10.20
CA LEU A 29 -2.50 -12.03 11.32
C LEU A 29 -2.03 -13.05 12.39
N ARG A 30 -2.89 -13.99 12.80
CA ARG A 30 -2.51 -14.98 13.83
C ARG A 30 -1.53 -16.02 13.30
N VAL A 31 -1.77 -16.50 12.09
CA VAL A 31 -0.92 -17.47 11.40
C VAL A 31 0.45 -16.84 11.11
N PHE A 32 0.41 -15.64 10.56
CA PHE A 32 1.55 -14.86 10.15
C PHE A 32 2.41 -14.45 11.36
N ASP A 33 1.83 -13.94 12.45
CA ASP A 33 2.59 -13.60 13.67
C ASP A 33 3.34 -14.82 14.23
N GLY A 34 2.71 -15.99 14.24
CA GLY A 34 3.33 -17.23 14.70
C GLY A 34 4.47 -17.68 13.79
N THR A 35 4.22 -17.64 12.48
CA THR A 35 5.18 -18.00 11.43
C THR A 35 6.38 -17.06 11.43
N ILE A 36 6.15 -15.74 11.45
CA ILE A 36 7.21 -14.74 11.55
C ILE A 36 8.00 -14.87 12.83
N LYS A 37 7.36 -14.97 14.01
CA LYS A 37 8.11 -15.18 15.26
C LYS A 37 8.99 -16.43 15.22
N ARG A 38 8.59 -17.47 14.48
CA ARG A 38 9.38 -18.70 14.29
C ARG A 38 10.53 -18.49 13.32
N ILE A 39 10.30 -17.81 12.21
CA ILE A 39 11.29 -17.47 11.18
C ILE A 39 12.34 -16.51 11.73
N SER A 40 11.92 -15.42 12.39
CA SER A 40 12.83 -14.42 12.97
C SER A 40 13.82 -15.03 13.96
N LYS A 41 13.40 -16.06 14.73
CA LYS A 41 14.30 -16.79 15.64
C LYS A 41 15.38 -17.60 14.94
N GLN A 42 15.12 -18.07 13.72
CA GLN A 42 16.06 -18.90 12.95
C GLN A 42 16.92 -18.05 12.00
N TRP A 43 16.62 -16.78 11.88
CA TRP A 43 17.37 -15.86 11.05
C TRP A 43 18.68 -15.43 11.72
N GLN A 44 19.76 -15.36 10.94
CA GLN A 44 21.06 -14.91 11.42
C GLN A 44 21.37 -13.50 10.90
N PRO A 45 21.63 -12.51 11.76
CA PRO A 45 22.11 -11.20 11.34
C PRO A 45 23.39 -11.32 10.50
N GLY A 46 23.48 -10.58 9.39
CA GLY A 46 24.69 -10.56 8.54
C GLY A 46 24.86 -11.77 7.62
N MET A 47 23.79 -12.52 7.30
CA MET A 47 23.84 -13.54 6.25
C MET A 47 24.22 -12.94 4.90
N SER A 48 25.16 -13.58 4.18
CA SER A 48 25.39 -13.24 2.77
C SER A 48 24.14 -13.53 1.94
N GLY A 49 23.95 -12.82 0.82
CA GLY A 49 22.79 -13.00 -0.07
C GLY A 49 22.53 -14.46 -0.44
N ARG A 50 23.59 -15.24 -0.72
CA ARG A 50 23.49 -16.68 -1.01
C ARG A 50 23.05 -17.54 0.18
N LYS A 51 23.38 -17.15 1.41
CA LYS A 51 22.90 -17.83 2.63
C LYS A 51 21.44 -17.46 2.90
N ALA A 52 21.09 -16.18 2.77
CA ALA A 52 19.72 -15.69 2.89
C ALA A 52 18.80 -16.34 1.85
N PHE A 53 19.22 -16.44 0.58
CA PHE A 53 18.46 -17.12 -0.47
C PHE A 53 18.12 -18.57 -0.11
N ARG A 54 19.12 -19.35 0.29
CA ARG A 54 18.91 -20.75 0.69
C ARG A 54 18.00 -20.88 1.91
N TYR A 55 18.11 -19.95 2.85
CA TYR A 55 17.20 -19.91 3.99
C TYR A 55 15.76 -19.60 3.55
N MET A 56 15.57 -18.56 2.73
CA MET A 56 14.25 -18.18 2.26
C MET A 56 13.60 -19.29 1.42
N GLU A 57 14.37 -19.92 0.53
CA GLU A 57 13.90 -21.01 -0.34
C GLU A 57 13.52 -22.27 0.44
N ARG A 58 14.29 -22.65 1.46
CA ARG A 58 14.13 -23.93 2.16
C ARG A 58 13.31 -23.85 3.45
N VAL A 59 13.19 -22.66 4.04
CA VAL A 59 12.56 -22.46 5.34
C VAL A 59 11.37 -21.52 5.24
N LEU A 60 11.60 -20.27 4.78
CA LEU A 60 10.57 -19.24 4.73
C LEU A 60 9.43 -19.59 3.76
N LYS A 61 9.78 -19.87 2.51
CA LYS A 61 8.82 -20.15 1.44
C LYS A 61 7.96 -21.37 1.75
N PRO A 62 8.49 -22.55 2.13
CA PRO A 62 7.65 -23.70 2.45
C PRO A 62 6.72 -23.45 3.65
N GLU A 63 7.14 -22.67 4.65
CA GLU A 63 6.30 -22.35 5.79
C GLU A 63 5.14 -21.41 5.42
N LEU A 64 5.39 -20.40 4.58
CA LEU A 64 4.35 -19.50 4.09
C LEU A 64 3.43 -20.16 3.05
N ASP A 65 3.97 -21.02 2.20
CA ASP A 65 3.20 -21.81 1.21
C ASP A 65 2.18 -22.75 1.90
N ARG A 66 2.51 -23.32 3.08
CA ARG A 66 1.56 -24.12 3.90
C ARG A 66 0.31 -23.34 4.31
N HIS A 67 0.42 -22.01 4.36
CA HIS A 67 -0.66 -21.11 4.70
C HIS A 67 -1.31 -20.48 3.47
N LEU A 68 -1.00 -20.99 2.26
CA LEU A 68 -1.48 -20.48 0.98
C LEU A 68 -1.05 -19.03 0.73
N ILE A 69 0.15 -18.66 1.18
CA ILE A 69 0.74 -17.34 0.98
C ILE A 69 1.96 -17.47 0.04
N PRO A 70 1.75 -17.66 -1.28
CA PRO A 70 2.86 -17.75 -2.22
C PRO A 70 3.35 -16.36 -2.58
N PHE A 71 4.51 -15.97 -2.06
CA PHE A 71 5.23 -14.80 -2.57
C PHE A 71 6.40 -15.20 -3.47
N PRO A 72 6.76 -14.36 -4.45
CA PRO A 72 7.95 -14.57 -5.25
C PRO A 72 9.21 -14.48 -4.38
N LEU A 73 10.12 -15.44 -4.58
CA LEU A 73 11.51 -15.36 -4.12
C LEU A 73 12.33 -14.73 -5.24
N ILE A 74 13.02 -13.64 -4.92
CA ILE A 74 13.58 -12.69 -5.85
C ILE A 74 15.07 -12.51 -5.56
N ARG A 75 15.93 -12.53 -6.58
CA ARG A 75 17.35 -12.13 -6.46
C ARG A 75 17.58 -10.80 -7.15
N LEU A 76 18.15 -9.85 -6.41
CA LEU A 76 18.45 -8.48 -6.83
C LEU A 76 19.95 -8.24 -6.67
N GLY A 77 20.75 -8.63 -7.67
CA GLY A 77 22.21 -8.67 -7.56
C GLY A 77 22.68 -9.59 -6.43
N GLU A 78 23.38 -9.03 -5.44
CA GLU A 78 23.79 -9.73 -4.21
C GLU A 78 22.68 -9.81 -3.15
N MET A 79 21.56 -9.10 -3.35
CA MET A 79 20.42 -9.12 -2.44
C MET A 79 19.45 -10.25 -2.82
N THR A 80 18.82 -10.84 -1.82
CA THR A 80 17.65 -11.72 -2.01
C THR A 80 16.46 -11.13 -1.27
N LEU A 81 15.30 -11.19 -1.88
CA LEU A 81 14.05 -10.65 -1.39
C LEU A 81 12.94 -11.72 -1.49
N TYR A 82 12.14 -11.88 -0.45
CA TYR A 82 10.88 -12.60 -0.51
C TYR A 82 9.80 -11.61 -0.10
N CYS A 83 8.95 -11.20 -1.03
CA CYS A 83 8.02 -10.10 -0.77
C CYS A 83 6.71 -10.25 -1.55
N GLY A 84 5.65 -9.68 -1.01
CA GLY A 84 4.40 -9.52 -1.73
C GLY A 84 3.31 -8.90 -0.88
N LEU A 85 2.15 -8.74 -1.49
CA LEU A 85 0.97 -8.15 -0.88
C LEU A 85 -0.11 -9.21 -0.76
N PHE A 86 -0.66 -9.37 0.43
CA PHE A 86 -1.81 -10.22 0.70
C PHE A 86 -2.99 -9.35 1.13
N GLU A 87 -4.21 -9.68 0.71
CA GLU A 87 -5.42 -8.99 1.13
C GLU A 87 -6.35 -9.90 1.91
N GLN A 88 -7.08 -9.33 2.87
CA GLN A 88 -8.20 -9.98 3.55
C GLN A 88 -9.31 -8.98 3.83
N ARG A 89 -10.47 -9.49 4.23
CA ARG A 89 -11.56 -8.63 4.73
C ARG A 89 -11.18 -7.97 6.06
N GLY A 90 -11.34 -6.65 6.13
CA GLY A 90 -11.15 -5.87 7.36
C GLY A 90 -12.23 -6.14 8.41
N ALA A 91 -11.87 -6.02 9.69
CA ALA A 91 -12.76 -6.35 10.82
C ALA A 91 -14.04 -5.48 10.87
N THR A 92 -13.94 -4.22 10.44
CA THR A 92 -15.05 -3.25 10.43
C THR A 92 -15.60 -3.01 9.02
N GLY A 93 -15.38 -3.95 8.10
CA GLY A 93 -15.55 -3.73 6.67
C GLY A 93 -14.35 -3.05 6.01
N GLY A 94 -14.34 -3.00 4.69
CA GLY A 94 -13.17 -2.62 3.91
C GLY A 94 -12.21 -3.79 3.72
N LEU A 95 -10.92 -3.50 3.52
CA LEU A 95 -9.87 -4.49 3.26
C LEU A 95 -8.66 -4.21 4.13
N ASP A 96 -8.02 -5.26 4.62
CA ASP A 96 -6.68 -5.19 5.18
C ASP A 96 -5.69 -5.73 4.15
N PHE A 97 -4.68 -4.94 3.84
CA PHE A 97 -3.53 -5.38 3.06
C PHE A 97 -2.34 -5.62 3.99
N PHE A 98 -1.62 -6.71 3.74
CA PHE A 98 -0.41 -7.07 4.44
C PHE A 98 0.73 -7.09 3.43
N PHE A 99 1.63 -6.11 3.55
CA PHE A 99 2.83 -6.11 2.75
C PHE A 99 3.91 -6.88 3.49
N PHE A 100 4.27 -8.04 2.94
CA PHE A 100 5.38 -8.82 3.41
C PHE A 100 6.65 -8.42 2.67
N VAL A 101 7.74 -8.23 3.41
CA VAL A 101 9.07 -8.12 2.81
C VAL A 101 10.07 -8.84 3.68
N CYS A 102 10.94 -9.62 3.09
CA CYS A 102 12.07 -10.21 3.78
C CYS A 102 13.27 -10.09 2.86
N SER A 103 14.28 -9.35 3.29
CA SER A 103 15.45 -9.02 2.47
C SER A 103 16.72 -9.50 3.13
N SER A 104 17.69 -9.95 2.34
CA SER A 104 19.04 -10.22 2.83
C SER A 104 19.82 -8.96 3.20
N ALA A 105 19.32 -7.77 2.84
CA ALA A 105 19.95 -6.48 3.15
C ALA A 105 19.44 -5.84 4.45
N VAL A 106 18.35 -6.34 5.02
CA VAL A 106 17.69 -5.76 6.20
C VAL A 106 17.60 -6.83 7.29
N ARG A 107 17.63 -6.43 8.58
CA ARG A 107 17.39 -7.40 9.65
C ARG A 107 15.92 -7.79 9.66
N PRO A 108 15.57 -9.04 10.00
CA PRO A 108 14.17 -9.50 10.04
C PRO A 108 13.32 -8.70 11.03
N GLU A 109 13.90 -8.28 12.15
CA GLU A 109 13.21 -7.44 13.12
C GLU A 109 12.83 -6.05 12.57
N ASP A 110 13.49 -5.57 11.51
CA ASP A 110 13.34 -4.21 10.98
C ASP A 110 12.33 -4.12 9.82
N GLY A 111 11.72 -5.23 9.39
CA GLY A 111 10.74 -5.16 8.32
C GLY A 111 10.31 -6.50 7.79
N LEU A 112 9.32 -7.11 8.44
CA LEU A 112 8.69 -8.33 7.92
C LEU A 112 7.27 -8.11 7.44
N MET A 113 6.51 -7.21 8.05
CA MET A 113 5.12 -7.00 7.66
C MET A 113 4.64 -5.61 8.02
N TYR A 114 3.94 -4.99 7.07
CA TYR A 114 3.14 -3.81 7.35
C TYR A 114 1.68 -4.07 7.07
N ARG A 115 0.82 -3.60 7.98
CA ARG A 115 -0.62 -3.64 7.79
C ARG A 115 -1.10 -2.31 7.23
N ILE A 116 -1.87 -2.37 6.16
CA ILE A 116 -2.57 -1.22 5.59
C ILE A 116 -4.07 -1.51 5.67
N GLU A 117 -4.77 -0.75 6.51
CA GLU A 117 -6.21 -0.85 6.64
C GLU A 117 -6.87 0.10 5.64
N VAL A 118 -7.56 -0.44 4.65
CA VAL A 118 -8.36 0.33 3.70
C VAL A 118 -9.80 0.35 4.16
N SER A 119 -10.25 1.50 4.66
CA SER A 119 -11.63 1.67 5.07
C SER A 119 -12.59 1.43 3.90
N GLN A 120 -13.80 0.93 4.21
CA GLN A 120 -14.87 0.84 3.21
C GLN A 120 -15.19 2.21 2.58
N HIS A 121 -14.99 3.30 3.33
CA HIS A 121 -15.13 4.64 2.79
C HIS A 121 -14.12 4.94 1.69
N ALA A 122 -12.82 4.64 1.91
CA ALA A 122 -11.81 4.79 0.86
C ALA A 122 -12.14 3.98 -0.39
N MET A 123 -12.63 2.74 -0.24
CA MET A 123 -13.10 1.91 -1.36
C MET A 123 -14.30 2.52 -2.09
N GLN A 124 -15.27 3.04 -1.35
CA GLN A 124 -16.42 3.74 -1.93
C GLN A 124 -15.95 4.96 -2.75
N ARG A 125 -14.97 5.71 -2.24
CA ARG A 125 -14.50 6.94 -2.86
C ARG A 125 -13.76 6.70 -4.16
N ILE A 126 -12.91 5.67 -4.24
CA ILE A 126 -12.28 5.31 -5.51
C ILE A 126 -13.34 4.92 -6.54
N ILE A 127 -14.37 4.15 -6.17
CA ILE A 127 -15.49 3.77 -7.07
C ILE A 127 -16.27 5.01 -7.53
N GLU A 128 -16.73 5.82 -6.58
CA GLU A 128 -17.53 7.03 -6.83
C GLU A 128 -16.81 7.99 -7.79
N ARG A 129 -15.49 8.18 -7.60
CA ARG A 129 -14.70 9.22 -8.27
C ARG A 129 -14.07 8.80 -9.58
N THR A 130 -13.85 7.50 -9.78
CA THR A 130 -13.26 6.99 -11.02
C THR A 130 -14.29 6.41 -11.99
N GLY A 131 -15.53 6.21 -11.53
CA GLY A 131 -16.58 5.61 -12.35
C GLY A 131 -16.38 4.10 -12.59
N ARG A 132 -15.40 3.47 -11.92
CA ARG A 132 -15.08 2.06 -12.11
C ARG A 132 -15.96 1.19 -11.22
N THR A 133 -16.56 0.16 -11.80
CA THR A 133 -17.44 -0.78 -11.10
C THR A 133 -16.94 -2.22 -11.08
N GLY A 134 -15.94 -2.54 -11.91
CA GLY A 134 -15.35 -3.87 -11.97
C GLY A 134 -14.55 -4.18 -10.70
N GLU A 135 -14.84 -5.30 -10.05
CA GLU A 135 -14.13 -5.73 -8.84
C GLU A 135 -12.63 -5.87 -9.08
N ASP A 136 -12.23 -6.60 -10.12
CA ASP A 136 -10.82 -6.79 -10.49
C ASP A 136 -10.13 -5.47 -10.81
N GLU A 137 -10.84 -4.53 -11.43
CA GLU A 137 -10.36 -3.18 -11.71
C GLU A 137 -10.05 -2.40 -10.43
N ILE A 138 -10.96 -2.48 -9.45
CA ILE A 138 -10.82 -1.77 -8.17
C ILE A 138 -9.70 -2.42 -7.35
N ARG A 139 -9.65 -3.76 -7.32
CA ARG A 139 -8.57 -4.50 -6.65
C ARG A 139 -7.22 -4.13 -7.26
N ALA A 140 -7.06 -4.21 -8.59
CA ALA A 140 -5.79 -3.89 -9.24
C ALA A 140 -5.25 -2.50 -8.86
N ARG A 141 -6.13 -1.50 -8.74
CA ARG A 141 -5.79 -0.14 -8.29
C ARG A 141 -5.38 -0.08 -6.83
N LEU A 142 -6.13 -0.76 -5.96
CA LEU A 142 -5.76 -0.89 -4.55
C LEU A 142 -4.40 -1.56 -4.42
N TYR A 143 -4.16 -2.70 -5.07
CA TYR A 143 -2.87 -3.39 -5.08
C TYR A 143 -1.73 -2.47 -5.55
N THR A 144 -1.94 -1.74 -6.66
CA THR A 144 -0.94 -0.80 -7.20
C THR A 144 -0.61 0.30 -6.20
N ALA A 145 -1.62 0.92 -5.60
CA ALA A 145 -1.43 1.97 -4.60
C ALA A 145 -0.78 1.43 -3.33
N MET A 146 -1.27 0.32 -2.79
CA MET A 146 -0.81 -0.27 -1.53
C MET A 146 0.63 -0.78 -1.65
N ALA A 147 1.03 -1.33 -2.79
CA ALA A 147 2.40 -1.76 -3.04
C ALA A 147 3.43 -0.60 -2.92
N ASN A 148 2.99 0.65 -3.12
CA ASN A 148 3.87 1.82 -2.96
C ASN A 148 4.34 2.03 -1.51
N ILE A 149 3.71 1.38 -0.53
CA ILE A 149 4.15 1.48 0.86
C ILE A 149 5.60 1.05 1.03
N TYR A 150 6.03 0.05 0.25
CA TYR A 150 7.38 -0.49 0.30
C TYR A 150 8.45 0.59 0.12
N TRP A 151 8.16 1.56 -0.76
CA TRP A 151 9.07 2.64 -1.09
C TRP A 151 9.06 3.77 -0.08
N LEU A 152 7.90 4.02 0.54
CA LEU A 152 7.70 5.14 1.45
C LEU A 152 8.05 4.78 2.88
N GLN A 153 7.98 3.50 3.25
CA GLN A 153 8.11 3.02 4.62
C GLN A 153 9.42 3.45 5.31
N PRO A 154 10.62 3.32 4.71
CA PRO A 154 11.85 3.81 5.33
C PRO A 154 11.80 5.29 5.72
N TRP A 155 11.12 6.10 4.92
CA TRP A 155 10.97 7.55 5.13
C TRP A 155 9.89 7.88 6.15
N ILE A 156 8.79 7.11 6.15
CA ILE A 156 7.74 7.23 7.14
C ILE A 156 8.34 7.04 8.54
N TYR A 157 9.17 6.01 8.74
CA TYR A 157 9.85 5.76 10.02
C TYR A 157 10.93 6.82 10.31
N ARG A 158 11.82 7.10 9.34
CA ARG A 158 12.94 8.04 9.53
C ARG A 158 12.48 9.46 9.85
N ASP A 159 11.52 9.98 9.09
CA ASP A 159 11.03 11.35 9.21
C ASP A 159 9.81 11.45 10.14
N LYS A 160 9.33 10.33 10.70
CA LYS A 160 8.20 10.25 11.65
C LYS A 160 6.90 10.85 11.11
N TRP A 161 6.44 10.34 9.96
CA TRP A 161 5.19 10.81 9.37
C TRP A 161 4.01 10.44 10.26
N LEU A 162 3.00 11.31 10.28
CA LEU A 162 1.72 11.10 10.99
C LEU A 162 0.55 10.90 10.02
N GLN A 163 0.75 11.23 8.74
CA GLN A 163 -0.20 10.95 7.67
C GLN A 163 0.54 10.54 6.40
N LEU A 164 -0.14 9.81 5.53
CA LEU A 164 0.47 9.22 4.34
C LEU A 164 -0.47 9.32 3.13
N GLY A 165 0.14 9.35 1.94
CA GLY A 165 -0.57 9.31 0.67
C GLY A 165 0.00 8.21 -0.22
N LEU A 166 -0.80 7.20 -0.55
CA LEU A 166 -0.46 6.15 -1.50
C LEU A 166 -1.11 6.47 -2.85
N VAL A 167 -0.29 6.81 -3.83
CA VAL A 167 -0.77 7.32 -5.12
C VAL A 167 -0.99 6.18 -6.12
N CYS A 168 -1.97 6.36 -7.01
CA CYS A 168 -2.19 5.58 -8.22
C CYS A 168 -2.44 6.53 -9.39
N GLU A 169 -2.75 6.01 -10.58
CA GLU A 169 -3.00 6.84 -11.77
C GLU A 169 -4.11 7.87 -11.54
N GLU A 170 -5.19 7.43 -10.92
CA GLU A 170 -6.40 8.24 -10.79
C GLU A 170 -6.36 9.21 -9.61
N GLY A 171 -5.39 9.10 -8.69
CA GLY A 171 -5.36 9.93 -7.49
C GLY A 171 -4.56 9.34 -6.34
N VAL A 172 -4.93 9.71 -5.11
CA VAL A 172 -4.20 9.37 -3.90
C VAL A 172 -5.14 8.84 -2.82
N PHE A 173 -4.79 7.68 -2.29
CA PHE A 173 -5.35 7.12 -1.07
C PHE A 173 -4.67 7.80 0.11
N VAL A 174 -5.46 8.44 0.98
CA VAL A 174 -4.93 9.23 2.10
C VAL A 174 -5.36 8.64 3.42
N GLY A 175 -4.46 8.71 4.37
CA GLY A 175 -4.66 8.09 5.67
C GLY A 175 -3.72 8.61 6.72
N GLU A 176 -3.77 7.95 7.86
CA GLU A 176 -2.89 8.21 9.00
C GLU A 176 -1.88 7.09 9.18
N VAL A 177 -0.76 7.45 9.79
CA VAL A 177 0.26 6.51 10.26
C VAL A 177 0.11 6.43 11.76
N GLN A 178 -0.22 5.26 12.28
CA GLN A 178 -0.27 5.02 13.71
C GLN A 178 0.40 3.68 14.01
N ASP A 179 1.47 3.72 14.82
CA ASP A 179 2.31 2.56 15.10
C ASP A 179 2.78 1.89 13.78
N ASP A 180 2.64 0.56 13.66
CA ASP A 180 2.96 -0.22 12.45
C ASP A 180 1.73 -0.41 11.52
N CYS A 181 0.71 0.43 11.69
CA CYS A 181 -0.54 0.38 10.94
C CYS A 181 -0.76 1.65 10.11
N TYR A 182 -1.08 1.44 8.84
CA TYR A 182 -1.39 2.49 7.87
C TYR A 182 -2.89 2.50 7.61
N SER A 183 -3.65 3.40 8.25
CA SER A 183 -5.11 3.43 8.11
C SER A 183 -5.53 4.41 7.02
N ILE A 184 -5.90 3.88 5.85
CA ILE A 184 -6.39 4.63 4.69
C ILE A 184 -7.85 5.02 4.91
N ARG A 185 -8.08 6.33 5.01
CA ARG A 185 -9.36 6.91 5.37
C ARG A 185 -10.19 7.33 4.17
N THR A 186 -9.58 7.79 3.06
CA THR A 186 -10.33 8.21 1.86
C THR A 186 -9.47 8.15 0.60
N PHE A 187 -10.08 8.45 -0.55
CA PHE A 187 -9.43 8.60 -1.84
C PHE A 187 -9.74 9.98 -2.44
N ILE A 188 -8.70 10.65 -2.95
CA ILE A 188 -8.75 11.97 -3.58
C ILE A 188 -8.32 11.83 -5.04
N PRO A 189 -9.16 12.19 -6.03
CA PRO A 189 -8.80 12.08 -7.43
C PRO A 189 -7.71 13.10 -7.83
N ALA A 190 -6.86 12.72 -8.79
CA ALA A 190 -5.80 13.55 -9.37
C ALA A 190 -6.36 14.73 -10.15
N ILE A 191 -7.50 14.54 -10.83
CA ILE A 191 -8.23 15.57 -11.55
C ILE A 191 -9.59 15.77 -10.84
N ASP A 192 -9.86 17.00 -10.43
CA ASP A 192 -11.16 17.42 -9.91
C ASP A 192 -11.43 18.87 -10.34
N ASN A 193 -12.56 19.45 -9.90
CA ASN A 193 -13.15 20.75 -10.26
C ASN A 193 -12.29 22.01 -9.95
N GLY A 194 -10.96 21.95 -10.06
CA GLY A 194 -10.05 23.10 -9.97
C GLY A 194 -9.72 23.59 -8.55
N ARG A 195 -10.28 22.98 -7.49
CA ARG A 195 -10.00 23.41 -6.11
C ARG A 195 -8.56 23.07 -5.69
N PRO A 196 -7.81 23.89 -4.95
CA PRO A 196 -6.49 23.49 -4.47
C PRO A 196 -6.55 22.30 -3.49
N SER A 197 -5.56 21.41 -3.54
CA SER A 197 -5.43 20.29 -2.59
C SER A 197 -3.97 19.86 -2.44
N ARG A 198 -3.44 19.92 -1.21
CA ARG A 198 -2.09 19.44 -0.86
C ARG A 198 -1.83 17.98 -1.25
N TRP A 199 -2.89 17.19 -1.29
CA TRP A 199 -2.83 15.79 -1.68
C TRP A 199 -2.68 15.61 -3.19
N ARG A 200 -3.19 16.55 -3.98
CA ARG A 200 -2.92 16.58 -5.43
C ARG A 200 -1.50 17.03 -5.73
N ASP A 201 -0.95 17.95 -4.94
CA ASP A 201 0.46 18.33 -5.06
C ASP A 201 1.38 17.14 -4.73
N LEU A 202 1.05 16.37 -3.69
CA LEU A 202 1.73 15.11 -3.38
C LEU A 202 1.59 14.09 -4.52
N HIS A 203 0.38 13.94 -5.08
CA HIS A 203 0.15 13.07 -6.24
C HIS A 203 1.00 13.48 -7.45
N ALA A 204 1.01 14.76 -7.82
CA ALA A 204 1.80 15.27 -8.92
C ALA A 204 3.32 15.12 -8.70
N ASP A 205 3.79 15.14 -7.44
CA ASP A 205 5.19 14.91 -7.09
C ASP A 205 5.57 13.42 -7.14
N LEU A 206 4.66 12.51 -6.76
CA LEU A 206 4.93 11.07 -6.64
C LEU A 206 4.59 10.27 -7.91
N TRP A 207 3.39 10.45 -8.48
CA TRP A 207 2.85 9.58 -9.53
C TRP A 207 3.68 9.56 -10.83
N PRO A 208 4.10 10.70 -11.42
CA PRO A 208 4.92 10.68 -12.63
C PRO A 208 6.28 9.98 -12.45
N ARG A 209 6.71 9.82 -11.20
CA ARG A 209 7.96 9.14 -10.85
C ARG A 209 7.74 7.66 -10.60
N ILE A 210 6.55 7.29 -10.09
CA ILE A 210 6.09 5.90 -10.02
C ILE A 210 5.93 5.35 -11.42
N GLN A 211 5.20 6.07 -12.28
CA GLN A 211 4.95 5.67 -13.65
C GLN A 211 6.22 5.47 -14.48
N ARG A 212 7.24 6.33 -14.32
CA ARG A 212 8.54 6.21 -15.00
C ARG A 212 9.32 4.96 -14.66
N ARG A 213 8.95 4.28 -13.57
CA ARG A 213 9.66 3.13 -13.02
C ARG A 213 8.81 1.86 -13.00
N LEU A 214 7.52 1.95 -13.32
CA LEU A 214 6.76 0.76 -13.72
C LEU A 214 7.41 0.26 -15.02
N PRO A 215 7.93 -0.98 -15.06
CA PRO A 215 8.58 -1.51 -16.24
C PRO A 215 7.63 -1.43 -17.44
N LEU A 216 8.07 -0.78 -18.53
CA LEU A 216 7.30 -0.72 -19.78
C LEU A 216 7.29 -2.10 -20.45
N ASP A 217 8.41 -2.77 -20.36
CA ASP A 217 8.62 -4.19 -20.56
C ASP A 217 8.42 -4.87 -19.21
N LYS A 218 7.43 -5.76 -19.08
CA LYS A 218 7.13 -6.55 -17.86
C LYS A 218 8.25 -7.54 -17.49
N THR A 219 9.50 -7.21 -17.79
CA THR A 219 10.67 -7.99 -17.45
C THR A 219 11.09 -7.65 -16.04
N TYR A 220 11.46 -8.70 -15.33
CA TYR A 220 11.79 -8.66 -13.93
C TYR A 220 13.12 -7.93 -13.65
N GLU A 221 14.02 -7.79 -14.63
CA GLU A 221 15.26 -7.01 -14.53
C GLU A 221 15.05 -5.48 -14.57
N ALA A 222 14.08 -4.98 -15.34
CA ALA A 222 13.76 -3.54 -15.40
C ALA A 222 13.19 -3.00 -14.07
N ASP A 223 12.48 -3.85 -13.32
CA ASP A 223 12.04 -3.58 -11.95
C ASP A 223 13.21 -3.37 -10.97
N GLN A 224 14.40 -3.94 -11.24
CA GLN A 224 15.53 -4.01 -10.30
C GLN A 224 16.29 -2.68 -10.14
N GLY A 225 16.50 -1.95 -11.24
CA GLY A 225 17.12 -0.61 -11.22
C GLY A 225 16.23 0.43 -10.53
N ALA A 226 14.91 0.27 -10.66
CA ALA A 226 13.94 1.14 -10.02
C ALA A 226 14.06 1.12 -8.49
N ILE A 227 14.19 -0.06 -7.87
CA ILE A 227 14.19 -0.28 -6.40
C ILE A 227 15.27 0.55 -5.69
N GLY A 228 16.51 0.54 -6.20
CA GLY A 228 17.63 1.28 -5.63
C GLY A 228 17.46 2.80 -5.77
N ASP A 229 16.97 3.25 -6.92
CA ASP A 229 16.72 4.66 -7.19
C ASP A 229 15.50 5.22 -6.42
N TRP A 230 14.63 4.36 -5.87
CA TRP A 230 13.54 4.72 -4.96
C TRP A 230 14.04 5.08 -3.55
N TYR A 231 15.14 4.49 -3.08
CA TYR A 231 15.70 4.77 -1.76
C TYR A 231 16.42 6.13 -1.66
N PHE A 232 16.57 6.84 -2.77
CA PHE A 232 16.97 8.26 -2.80
C PHE A 232 15.79 9.20 -3.05
N PHE A 233 14.65 8.64 -3.50
CA PHE A 233 13.56 9.38 -4.10
C PHE A 233 12.69 10.15 -3.09
N ALA A 234 12.33 9.51 -1.98
CA ALA A 234 11.53 10.16 -0.95
C ALA A 234 12.37 11.05 -0.01
N ASP A 235 13.67 11.28 -0.32
CA ASP A 235 14.45 12.25 0.42
C ASP A 235 13.90 13.67 0.24
N GLY A 236 13.75 14.34 1.38
CA GLY A 236 13.15 15.67 1.45
C GLY A 236 11.69 15.72 1.02
N LEU A 237 10.98 14.59 0.90
CA LEU A 237 9.54 14.61 0.61
C LEU A 237 8.77 15.35 1.72
N THR A 238 9.18 15.19 2.98
CA THR A 238 8.66 15.96 4.12
C THR A 238 9.06 17.43 4.12
N ARG A 239 10.17 17.80 3.45
CA ARG A 239 10.53 19.21 3.22
C ARG A 239 9.58 19.86 2.22
N ARG A 240 9.20 19.14 1.17
CA ARG A 240 8.24 19.61 0.14
C ARG A 240 6.78 19.54 0.62
N HIS A 241 6.45 18.50 1.39
CA HIS A 241 5.11 18.18 1.87
C HIS A 241 5.09 18.11 3.39
N SER A 242 5.39 19.23 4.05
CA SER A 242 5.50 19.30 5.52
C SER A 242 4.24 18.93 6.29
N PHE A 243 3.09 18.90 5.61
CA PHE A 243 1.85 18.43 6.21
C PHE A 243 1.89 16.95 6.60
N LEU A 244 2.72 16.11 5.95
CA LEU A 244 2.90 14.69 6.30
C LEU A 244 3.33 14.48 7.77
N LEU A 245 3.95 15.48 8.39
CA LEU A 245 4.40 15.49 9.78
C LEU A 245 3.33 15.94 10.77
N ARG A 246 2.14 16.31 10.30
CA ARG A 246 1.02 16.75 11.13
C ARG A 246 -0.03 15.64 11.22
N PRO A 247 -0.81 15.56 12.31
CA PRO A 247 -1.91 14.61 12.39
C PRO A 247 -2.85 14.72 11.18
N TYR A 248 -3.40 13.58 10.77
CA TYR A 248 -4.47 13.58 9.79
C TYR A 248 -5.70 14.25 10.40
N VAL A 249 -6.31 15.18 9.66
CA VAL A 249 -7.53 15.86 10.09
C VAL A 249 -8.61 15.59 9.03
N PRO A 250 -9.64 14.79 9.37
CA PRO A 250 -10.82 14.64 8.50
C PRO A 250 -11.43 16.01 8.21
N GLY A 251 -11.76 16.33 6.96
CA GLY A 251 -12.30 17.65 6.61
C GLY A 251 -11.31 18.63 5.96
N HIS A 252 -10.00 18.41 6.08
CA HIS A 252 -8.99 19.16 5.29
C HIS A 252 -8.97 18.75 3.81
N ASP A 253 -9.76 17.75 3.44
CA ASP A 253 -10.26 17.52 2.10
C ASP A 253 -11.59 18.27 1.95
N TYR A 254 -11.65 19.26 1.06
CA TYR A 254 -12.86 20.06 0.79
C TYR A 254 -14.06 19.20 0.36
N LEU A 255 -13.85 17.93 -0.02
CA LEU A 255 -14.90 16.97 -0.36
C LEU A 255 -15.53 16.28 0.86
N ALA A 256 -14.89 16.33 2.03
CA ALA A 256 -15.44 15.76 3.26
C ALA A 256 -16.60 16.61 3.83
N ALA A 257 -16.58 17.93 3.64
CA ALA A 257 -17.66 18.83 4.08
C ALA A 257 -18.99 18.61 3.33
N ALA A 258 -18.95 18.11 2.09
CA ALA A 258 -20.16 17.76 1.32
C ALA A 258 -20.92 16.54 1.89
N TRP A 259 -20.38 15.92 2.94
CA TRP A 259 -20.88 14.70 3.56
C TRP A 259 -21.40 14.88 5.00
N ALA A 260 -20.87 15.83 5.78
CA ALA A 260 -21.42 16.15 7.10
C ALA A 260 -22.87 16.68 7.04
N SER A 261 -23.31 17.14 5.86
CA SER A 261 -24.64 17.70 5.60
C SER A 261 -25.65 16.72 4.97
N ARG A 262 -25.33 15.43 4.83
CA ARG A 262 -26.25 14.44 4.26
C ARG A 262 -26.73 13.46 5.34
N PRO A 263 -28.05 13.33 5.58
CA PRO A 263 -28.57 12.42 6.60
C PRO A 263 -28.21 10.97 6.29
N VAL A 264 -27.93 10.22 7.36
CA VAL A 264 -27.71 8.76 7.37
C VAL A 264 -28.92 8.01 6.84
#